data_AF-A0A1F2Z5G5-F1
#
_entry.id   AF-A0A1F2Z5G5-F1
#
_cell.length_a   1.000
_cell.length_b   1.000
_cell.length_c   1.000
_cell.angle_alpha   90.00
_cell.angle_beta   90.00
_cell.angle_gamma   90.00
#
_symmetry.space_group_name_H-M   'P 1'
#
loop_
_entity.id
_entity.type
_entity.pdbx_description
1 polymer ?
#
loop_
_entity_poly.entity_id
_entity_poly.type
_entity_poly.pdbx_seq_one_letter_code
_entity_poly.pdbx_strand_id
1 'polypeptide(L)'
;MSAVLKQGIWTPEKRLEQSAALRARKIWLKSTGPRTPEGKAKSSMNARKEGYEDRQRDKRVRNYVRLNRMFLNIYTSQRPLWHSLKAQERASVLRQLGVLENELSILAEEILSDEASPSKIIPFPRTPPP
;
A
#
# COMPACT_ATOMS: atom_id res chain seq x y z
N MET A 1 12.09 -12.01 -35.05
CA MET A 1 12.75 -12.40 -33.79
C MET A 1 11.67 -12.53 -32.73
N SER A 2 11.24 -13.77 -32.43
CA SER A 2 10.09 -14.05 -31.56
C SER A 2 10.45 -13.85 -30.09
N ALA A 3 9.69 -13.03 -29.38
CA ALA A 3 9.87 -12.78 -27.97
C ALA A 3 9.51 -14.02 -27.16
N VAL A 4 10.51 -14.64 -26.52
CA VAL A 4 10.29 -15.72 -25.54
C VAL A 4 9.61 -15.10 -24.33
N LEU A 5 8.29 -15.25 -24.25
CA LEU A 5 7.50 -14.86 -23.08
C LEU A 5 8.01 -15.68 -21.89
N LYS A 6 8.57 -14.98 -20.90
CA LYS A 6 9.02 -15.55 -19.62
C LYS A 6 7.78 -16.08 -18.89
N GLN A 7 7.46 -17.35 -19.11
CA GLN A 7 6.33 -17.99 -18.45
C GLN A 7 6.63 -18.05 -16.94
N GLY A 8 5.87 -17.29 -16.16
CA GLY A 8 5.88 -17.43 -14.72
C GLY A 8 5.51 -18.85 -14.33
N ILE A 9 5.93 -19.28 -13.13
CA ILE A 9 5.76 -20.63 -12.55
C ILE A 9 4.30 -21.16 -12.59
N TRP A 10 3.34 -20.29 -12.90
CA TRP A 10 1.92 -20.58 -13.13
C TRP A 10 1.53 -20.49 -14.62
N THR A 11 1.50 -21.64 -15.30
CA THR A 11 0.87 -21.78 -16.62
C THR A 11 -0.66 -21.89 -16.50
N PRO A 12 -1.44 -21.62 -17.56
CA PRO A 12 -2.90 -21.80 -17.55
C PRO A 12 -3.33 -23.21 -17.14
N GLU A 13 -2.62 -24.23 -17.61
CA GLU A 13 -2.89 -25.65 -17.33
C GLU A 13 -2.70 -25.94 -15.84
N LYS A 14 -1.60 -25.45 -15.24
CA LYS A 14 -1.35 -25.57 -13.79
C LYS A 14 -2.41 -24.85 -12.95
N ARG A 15 -2.91 -23.70 -13.41
CA ARG A 15 -4.04 -23.01 -12.73
C ARG A 15 -5.31 -23.84 -12.80
N LEU A 16 -5.59 -24.46 -13.95
CA LEU A 16 -6.76 -25.32 -14.13
C LEU A 16 -6.68 -26.55 -13.21
N GLU A 17 -5.56 -27.25 -13.21
CA GLU A 17 -5.30 -28.41 -12.36
C GLU A 17 -5.44 -28.05 -10.87
N GLN A 18 -4.81 -26.95 -10.44
CA GLN A 18 -4.93 -26.45 -9.06
C GLN A 18 -6.39 -26.11 -8.72
N SER A 19 -7.14 -25.51 -9.65
CA SER A 19 -8.55 -25.18 -9.43
C SER A 19 -9.43 -26.43 -9.30
N ALA A 20 -9.15 -27.49 -10.08
CA ALA A 20 -9.84 -28.77 -9.99
C ALA A 20 -9.53 -29.46 -8.65
N ALA A 21 -8.27 -29.47 -8.23
CA ALA A 21 -7.84 -30.01 -6.94
C ALA A 21 -8.49 -29.28 -5.76
N LEU A 22 -8.56 -27.94 -5.79
CA LEU A 22 -9.27 -27.16 -4.77
C LEU A 22 -10.77 -27.48 -4.72
N ARG A 23 -11.42 -27.61 -5.89
CA ARG A 23 -12.84 -27.99 -5.99
C ARG A 23 -13.12 -29.39 -5.46
N ALA A 24 -12.23 -30.34 -5.72
CA ALA A 24 -12.34 -31.70 -5.21
C ALA A 24 -12.18 -31.74 -3.68
N ARG A 25 -11.17 -31.03 -3.14
CA ARG A 25 -10.86 -31.05 -1.70
C ARG A 25 -11.85 -30.26 -0.85
N LYS A 26 -12.53 -29.25 -1.43
CA LYS A 26 -13.51 -28.37 -0.75
C LYS A 26 -13.02 -27.85 0.61
N ILE A 27 -11.74 -27.48 0.71
CA ILE A 27 -11.07 -27.15 1.98
C ILE A 27 -11.78 -26.04 2.77
N TRP A 28 -12.52 -25.16 2.09
CA TRP A 28 -13.32 -24.10 2.71
C TRP A 28 -14.45 -24.63 3.60
N LEU A 29 -14.97 -25.84 3.36
CA LEU A 29 -15.98 -26.46 4.21
C LEU A 29 -15.44 -26.80 5.60
N LYS A 30 -14.12 -27.06 5.71
CA LYS A 30 -13.42 -27.31 6.97
C LYS A 30 -12.81 -26.05 7.57
N SER A 31 -13.04 -24.88 6.99
CA SER A 31 -12.49 -23.63 7.52
C SER A 31 -13.08 -23.33 8.90
N THR A 32 -12.21 -23.18 9.89
CA THR A 32 -12.52 -22.81 11.27
C THR A 32 -12.32 -21.31 11.52
N GLY A 33 -12.38 -20.50 10.46
CA GLY A 33 -12.28 -19.06 10.56
C GLY A 33 -13.36 -18.44 11.48
N PRO A 34 -13.15 -17.21 11.95
CA PRO A 34 -14.08 -16.56 12.87
C PRO A 34 -15.46 -16.35 12.23
N ARG A 35 -16.49 -16.89 12.88
CA ARG A 35 -17.90 -16.77 12.43
C ARG A 35 -18.61 -15.53 13.01
N THR A 36 -18.12 -15.01 14.13
CA THR A 36 -18.70 -13.84 14.80
C THR A 36 -18.11 -12.53 14.28
N PRO A 37 -18.85 -11.39 14.33
CA PRO A 37 -18.31 -10.08 14.00
C PRO A 37 -17.03 -9.74 14.79
N GLU A 38 -17.02 -10.05 16.09
CA GLU A 38 -15.86 -9.85 16.96
C GLU A 38 -14.65 -10.68 16.53
N GLY A 39 -14.86 -11.96 16.20
CA GLY A 39 -13.78 -12.82 15.73
C GLY A 39 -13.19 -12.33 14.41
N LYS A 40 -14.04 -11.81 13.51
CA LYS A 40 -13.59 -11.21 12.24
C LYS A 40 -12.78 -9.95 12.49
N ALA A 41 -13.21 -9.09 13.41
CA ALA A 41 -12.48 -7.90 13.82
C ALA A 41 -11.11 -8.24 14.44
N LYS A 42 -11.02 -9.29 15.25
CA LYS A 42 -9.71 -9.76 15.77
C LYS A 42 -8.82 -10.30 14.66
N SER A 43 -9.37 -11.09 13.74
CA SER A 43 -8.60 -11.65 12.62
C SER A 43 -8.13 -10.59 11.61
N SER A 44 -8.83 -9.46 11.46
CA SER A 44 -8.39 -8.37 10.57
C SER A 44 -7.16 -7.63 11.10
N MET A 45 -6.91 -7.73 12.41
CA MET A 45 -5.77 -7.12 13.09
C MET A 45 -4.48 -7.93 12.97
N ASN A 46 -4.52 -9.12 12.36
CA ASN A 46 -3.32 -9.98 12.18
C ASN A 46 -2.19 -9.29 11.40
N ALA A 47 -2.51 -8.27 10.59
CA ALA A 47 -1.50 -7.45 9.91
C ALA A 47 -0.79 -6.47 10.87
N ARG A 48 -1.45 -6.07 11.96
CA ARG A 48 -0.96 -5.15 13.00
C ARG A 48 -0.12 -5.87 14.07
N LYS A 49 0.74 -6.78 13.63
CA LYS A 49 1.74 -7.43 14.48
C LYS A 49 2.92 -6.50 14.77
N GLU A 50 3.88 -6.98 15.54
CA GLU A 50 5.13 -6.28 15.84
C GLU A 50 5.76 -5.61 14.60
N GLY A 51 6.24 -4.39 14.80
CA GLY A 51 6.77 -3.51 13.75
C GLY A 51 5.76 -3.03 12.71
N TYR A 52 4.44 -3.19 12.93
CA TYR A 52 3.45 -2.68 11.97
C TYR A 52 3.51 -1.16 11.84
N GLU A 53 3.59 -0.45 12.96
CA GLU A 53 3.68 1.01 12.96
C GLU A 53 4.97 1.49 12.32
N ASP A 54 6.11 0.85 12.62
CA ASP A 54 7.40 1.15 11.94
C ASP A 54 7.28 0.96 10.42
N ARG A 55 6.66 -0.15 9.98
CA ARG A 55 6.40 -0.39 8.54
C ARG A 55 5.46 0.65 7.94
N GLN A 56 4.47 1.15 8.68
CA GLN A 56 3.60 2.22 8.20
C GLN A 56 4.37 3.53 8.09
N ARG A 57 5.18 3.89 9.09
CA ARG A 57 6.07 5.06 9.06
C ARG A 57 7.02 5.00 7.87
N ASP A 58 7.72 3.89 7.67
CA ASP A 58 8.60 3.67 6.51
C ASP A 58 7.86 3.77 5.18
N LYS A 59 6.59 3.36 5.14
CA LYS A 59 5.75 3.49 3.95
C LYS A 59 5.41 4.96 3.69
N ARG A 60 5.04 5.74 4.72
CA ARG A 60 4.78 7.19 4.59
C ARG A 60 6.02 7.93 4.11
N VAL A 61 7.18 7.69 4.74
CA VAL A 61 8.45 8.32 4.35
C VAL A 61 8.83 8.00 2.90
N ARG A 62 8.72 6.72 2.49
CA ARG A 62 8.98 6.35 1.09
C ARG A 62 8.00 7.02 0.12
N ASN A 63 6.74 7.15 0.50
CA ASN A 63 5.75 7.84 -0.33
C ASN A 63 6.07 9.33 -0.44
N TYR A 64 6.42 9.99 0.66
CA TYR A 64 6.82 11.39 0.66
C TYR A 64 7.98 11.65 -0.31
N VAL A 65 9.05 10.86 -0.24
CA VAL A 65 10.21 11.00 -1.15
C VAL A 65 9.81 10.75 -2.61
N ARG A 66 8.93 9.77 -2.88
CA ARG A 66 8.43 9.51 -4.24
C ARG A 66 7.62 10.67 -4.80
N LEU A 67 6.68 11.20 -4.02
CA LEU A 67 5.85 12.32 -4.45
C LEU A 67 6.67 13.60 -4.61
N ASN A 68 7.65 13.83 -3.74
CA ASN A 68 8.55 14.97 -3.84
C ASN A 68 9.37 14.90 -5.15
N ARG A 69 9.89 13.70 -5.48
CA ARG A 69 10.54 13.48 -6.77
C ARG A 69 9.61 13.74 -7.95
N MET A 70 8.36 13.29 -7.90
CA MET A 70 7.38 13.56 -8.96
C MET A 70 7.11 15.07 -9.11
N PHE A 71 6.91 15.77 -8.00
CA PHE A 71 6.71 17.22 -7.98
C PHE A 71 7.89 17.93 -8.64
N LEU A 72 9.11 17.63 -8.20
CA LEU A 72 10.32 18.23 -8.76
C LEU A 72 10.49 17.90 -10.24
N ASN A 73 10.19 16.68 -10.68
CA ASN A 73 10.27 16.31 -12.08
C ASN A 73 9.30 17.12 -12.95
N ILE A 74 8.05 17.29 -12.50
CA ILE A 74 7.07 18.13 -13.22
C ILE A 74 7.56 19.57 -13.21
N TYR A 75 7.90 20.12 -12.06
CA TYR A 75 8.36 21.51 -11.96
C TYR A 75 9.57 21.80 -12.85
N THR A 76 10.61 20.97 -12.77
CA THR A 76 11.86 21.16 -13.54
C THR A 76 11.67 20.94 -15.04
N SER A 77 10.82 20.00 -15.45
CA SER A 77 10.54 19.78 -16.88
C SER A 77 9.70 20.90 -17.49
N GLN A 78 8.75 21.47 -16.74
CA GLN A 78 7.81 22.47 -17.26
C GLN A 78 8.37 23.90 -17.15
N ARG A 79 9.24 24.18 -16.17
CA ARG A 79 9.84 25.52 -15.96
C ARG A 79 10.41 26.16 -17.24
N PRO A 80 11.28 25.51 -18.04
CA PRO A 80 11.82 26.14 -19.24
C PRO A 80 10.76 26.34 -20.34
N LEU A 81 9.70 25.53 -20.36
CA LEU A 81 8.62 25.61 -21.34
C LEU A 81 7.49 26.54 -20.90
N TRP A 82 7.54 27.09 -19.70
CA TRP A 82 6.40 27.79 -19.09
C TRP A 82 5.80 28.88 -19.99
N HIS A 83 6.66 29.70 -20.60
CA HIS A 83 6.23 30.79 -21.48
C HIS A 83 5.68 30.30 -22.83
N SER A 84 6.06 29.12 -23.31
CA SER A 84 5.55 28.55 -24.57
C SER A 84 4.29 27.69 -24.39
N LEU A 85 3.98 27.25 -23.16
CA LEU A 85 2.76 26.49 -22.87
C LEU A 85 1.49 27.33 -23.09
N LYS A 86 0.45 26.69 -23.62
CA LYS A 86 -0.90 27.24 -23.72
C LYS A 86 -1.52 27.38 -22.33
N ALA A 87 -2.51 28.26 -22.20
CA ALA A 87 -3.20 28.49 -20.92
C ALA A 87 -3.78 27.20 -20.31
N GLN A 88 -4.36 26.32 -21.13
CA GLN A 88 -4.91 25.04 -20.68
C GLN A 88 -3.82 24.09 -20.14
N GLU A 89 -2.65 24.07 -20.77
CA GLU A 89 -1.52 23.23 -20.36
C GLU A 89 -0.95 23.74 -19.04
N ARG A 90 -0.75 25.06 -18.91
CA ARG A 90 -0.35 25.70 -17.64
C ARG A 90 -1.32 25.37 -16.52
N ALA A 91 -2.63 25.48 -16.77
CA ALA A 91 -3.65 25.14 -15.78
C ALA A 91 -3.58 23.65 -15.38
N SER A 92 -3.31 22.76 -16.33
CA SER A 92 -3.12 21.33 -16.03
C SER A 92 -1.89 21.08 -15.15
N VAL A 93 -0.75 21.71 -15.47
CA VAL A 93 0.48 21.60 -14.69
C VAL A 93 0.27 22.11 -13.27
N LEU A 94 -0.35 23.28 -13.11
CA LEU A 94 -0.64 23.84 -11.78
C LEU A 94 -1.57 22.95 -10.96
N ARG A 95 -2.60 22.36 -11.58
CA ARG A 95 -3.46 21.39 -10.89
C ARG A 95 -2.67 20.17 -10.42
N GLN A 96 -1.79 19.63 -11.25
CA GLN A 96 -0.96 18.47 -10.87
C GLN A 96 -0.02 18.81 -9.72
N LEU A 97 0.67 19.97 -9.79
CA LEU A 97 1.55 20.43 -8.72
C LEU A 97 0.79 20.67 -7.42
N GLY A 98 -0.39 21.30 -7.48
CA GLY A 98 -1.22 21.55 -6.30
C GLY A 98 -1.74 20.26 -5.64
N VAL A 99 -2.10 19.25 -6.43
CA VAL A 99 -2.44 17.92 -5.87
C VAL A 99 -1.23 17.32 -5.14
N LEU A 100 -0.06 17.35 -5.76
CA LEU A 100 1.15 16.80 -5.14
C LEU A 100 1.58 17.57 -3.89
N GLU A 101 1.42 18.89 -3.87
CA GLU A 101 1.71 19.74 -2.70
C GLU A 101 0.80 19.42 -1.51
N ASN A 102 -0.50 19.22 -1.77
CA ASN A 102 -1.45 18.81 -0.73
C ASN A 102 -1.09 17.44 -0.15
N GLU A 103 -0.82 16.45 -1.00
CA GLU A 103 -0.43 15.11 -0.57
C GLU A 103 0.89 15.10 0.21
N LEU A 104 1.86 15.93 -0.21
CA LEU A 104 3.12 16.10 0.51
C LEU A 104 2.91 16.73 1.88
N SER A 105 2.04 17.74 1.99
CA SER A 105 1.69 18.37 3.26
C SER A 105 1.05 17.38 4.23
N ILE A 106 0.07 16.59 3.75
CA ILE A 106 -0.59 15.56 4.55
C ILE A 106 0.43 14.54 5.07
N LEU A 107 1.30 14.01 4.19
CA LEU A 107 2.30 13.03 4.61
C LEU A 107 3.33 13.63 5.57
N ALA A 108 3.71 14.89 5.40
CA ALA A 108 4.63 15.56 6.32
C ALA A 108 4.02 15.68 7.72
N GLU A 109 2.75 16.09 7.81
CA GLU A 109 2.01 16.14 9.08
C GLU A 109 1.92 14.75 9.73
N GLU A 110 1.56 13.72 8.97
CA GLU A 110 1.48 12.36 9.49
C GLU A 110 2.84 11.87 10.04
N ILE A 111 3.93 12.08 9.30
CA ILE A 111 5.28 11.66 9.71
C ILE A 111 5.72 12.39 10.99
N LEU A 112 5.44 13.68 11.09
CA LEU A 112 5.80 14.48 12.27
C LEU A 112 4.93 14.12 13.48
N SER A 113 3.65 13.80 13.26
CA SER A 113 2.72 13.41 14.33
C SER A 113 3.03 12.03 14.92
N ASP A 114 3.54 11.10 14.11
CA ASP A 114 3.92 9.74 14.56
C ASP A 114 5.06 9.78 15.60
N GLU A 115 5.87 10.86 15.68
CA GLU A 115 6.95 10.98 16.69
C GLU A 115 6.44 11.31 18.11
N ALA A 116 5.16 11.70 18.27
CA ALA A 116 4.59 12.13 19.54
C ALA A 116 3.91 11.01 20.36
N SER A 117 3.82 9.78 19.84
CA SER A 117 3.06 8.70 20.50
C SER A 117 3.98 7.60 21.04
N PRO A 118 4.20 7.49 22.37
CA PRO A 118 4.92 6.37 22.93
C PRO A 118 4.12 5.09 22.65
N SER A 119 4.80 4.12 22.04
CA SER A 119 4.27 2.83 21.63
C SER A 119 3.53 2.14 22.78
N LYS A 120 2.20 2.14 22.73
CA LYS A 120 1.36 1.27 23.57
C LYS A 120 1.46 -0.15 23.05
N ILE A 121 2.58 -0.79 23.31
CA ILE A 121 2.72 -2.24 23.20
C ILE A 121 1.79 -2.81 24.27
N ILE A 122 0.62 -3.34 23.86
CA ILE A 122 -0.21 -4.13 24.76
C ILE A 122 0.48 -5.50 24.87
N PRO A 123 1.06 -5.87 26.02
CA PRO A 123 1.70 -7.16 26.17
C PRO A 123 0.64 -8.26 26.01
N PHE A 124 0.94 -9.25 25.18
CA PHE A 124 0.11 -10.44 25.04
C PHE A 124 0.01 -11.13 26.41
N PRO A 125 -1.20 -11.46 26.91
CA PRO A 125 -1.33 -12.13 28.21
C PRO A 125 -0.60 -13.48 28.16
N ARG A 126 0.40 -13.67 29.03
CA ARG A 126 1.25 -14.87 29.06
C ARG A 126 0.59 -16.08 29.73
N THR A 127 -0.60 -15.92 30.29
CA THR A 127 -1.30 -16.98 31.02
C THR A 127 -2.45 -17.54 30.18
N PRO A 128 -2.46 -18.84 29.84
CA PRO A 128 -3.65 -19.48 29.30
C PRO A 128 -4.76 -19.53 30.37
N PRO A 129 -6.04 -19.52 29.97
CA PRO A 129 -7.16 -19.61 30.91
C PRO A 129 -7.16 -20.96 31.66
N PRO A 130 -7.76 -21.00 32.87
CA PRO A 130 -7.82 -22.19 33.73
C PRO A 130 -8.63 -23.34 33.11
#